data_AF-A0A5J5UAI5-F1
#
_entry.id   AF-A0A5J5UAI5-F1
#
_cell.length_a   1.000
_cell.length_b   1.000
_cell.length_c   1.000
_cell.angle_alpha   90.00
_cell.angle_beta   90.00
_cell.angle_gamma   90.00
#
_symmetry.space_group_name_H-M   'P 1'
#
loop_
_entity.id
_entity.type
_entity.pdbx_description
1 polymer ?
#
loop_
_entity_poly.entity_id
_entity_poly.type
_entity_poly.pdbx_seq_one_letter_code
_entity_poly.pdbx_strand_id
1 'polypeptide(L)'
;MEGLSVADANLVMYLHPSKSRNVSQSILRELGSLLFKFNETFDGVLLAYDVNILDKQAKILSGVHPYFGLRLKANLLLFSPKPDMLLEGKVVKLSQESIHVIVLGFSSAIITAENIRGEFKYRTKDKEELFASKSHKRHVIKVGTMIRFLVKSFDEEILHIIGSLISAHTGSIRWLDRHLEEDSEFDRSSMKSRDREWLGDKTVDEGATPMSYDNHIKMSKKRRITE
;
A
#
# COMPACT_ATOMS: atom_id res chain seq x y z
N MET A 1 -3.12 5.45 1.20
CA MET A 1 -3.27 4.24 2.04
C MET A 1 -4.24 4.60 3.14
N GLU A 2 -5.14 3.69 3.50
CA GLU A 2 -6.03 3.90 4.64
C GLU A 2 -5.21 3.93 5.95
N GLY A 3 -5.79 4.47 7.02
CA GLY A 3 -5.11 4.63 8.30
C GLY A 3 -4.14 5.82 8.39
N LEU A 4 -3.84 6.52 7.29
CA LEU A 4 -3.12 7.81 7.34
C LEU A 4 -4.10 8.98 7.36
N SER A 5 -3.87 9.94 8.25
CA SER A 5 -4.67 11.16 8.33
C SER A 5 -3.83 12.38 8.70
N VAL A 6 -4.32 13.56 8.30
CA VAL A 6 -3.78 14.84 8.74
C VAL A 6 -4.79 15.47 9.68
N ALA A 7 -4.32 15.94 10.84
CA ALA A 7 -5.15 16.56 11.86
C ALA A 7 -4.62 17.94 12.26
N ASP A 8 -5.51 18.93 12.29
CA ASP A 8 -5.23 20.24 12.86
C ASP A 8 -5.51 20.19 14.37
N ALA A 9 -4.49 20.47 15.18
CA ALA A 9 -4.56 20.38 16.63
C ALA A 9 -4.23 21.71 17.30
N ASN A 10 -5.06 22.10 18.27
CA ASN A 10 -4.76 23.17 19.21
C ASN A 10 -4.24 22.53 20.50
N LEU A 11 -2.96 22.72 20.80
CA LEU A 11 -2.28 22.07 21.92
C LEU A 11 -1.93 23.08 23.00
N VAL A 12 -1.90 22.62 24.24
CA VAL A 12 -1.26 23.35 25.34
C VAL A 12 -0.10 22.51 25.83
N MET A 13 1.11 23.05 25.71
CA MET A 13 2.32 22.39 26.18
C MET A 13 2.84 23.06 27.44
N TYR A 14 3.15 22.25 28.45
CA TYR A 14 3.70 22.71 29.71
C TYR A 14 5.21 22.44 29.74
N LEU A 15 5.99 23.49 29.90
CA LEU A 15 7.45 23.41 29.95
C LEU A 15 7.98 23.81 31.32
N HIS A 16 9.04 23.12 31.75
CA HIS A 16 9.74 23.46 32.98
C HIS A 16 10.48 24.80 32.83
N PRO A 17 10.53 25.69 33.85
CA PRO A 17 11.15 27.02 33.76
C PRO A 17 12.59 27.03 33.29
N SER A 18 13.35 25.96 33.54
CA SER A 18 14.71 25.79 33.01
C SER A 18 14.79 25.78 31.48
N LYS A 19 13.68 25.56 30.79
CA LYS A 19 13.54 25.57 29.32
C LYS A 19 13.19 26.96 28.74
N SER A 20 12.95 27.96 29.58
CA SER A 20 12.52 29.31 29.18
C SER A 20 13.49 30.03 28.24
N ARG A 21 14.79 29.72 28.31
CA ARG A 21 15.79 30.31 27.41
C ARG A 21 15.65 29.82 25.95
N ASN A 22 15.22 28.58 25.75
CA ASN A 22 15.14 27.93 24.44
C ASN A 22 13.80 27.21 24.27
N VAL A 23 12.71 27.98 24.28
CA VAL A 23 11.33 27.48 24.21
C VAL A 23 11.10 26.66 22.94
N SER A 24 11.41 27.20 21.76
CA SER A 24 11.14 26.54 20.48
C SER A 24 11.83 25.18 20.39
N GLN A 25 13.11 25.09 20.75
CA GLN A 25 13.83 23.82 20.76
C GLN A 25 13.24 22.82 21.76
N SER A 26 12.75 23.30 22.90
CA SER A 26 12.12 22.46 23.91
C SER A 26 10.79 21.89 23.42
N ILE A 27 9.99 22.67 22.70
CA ILE A 27 8.74 22.22 22.06
C ILE A 27 9.04 21.15 21.01
N LEU A 28 10.00 21.40 20.12
CA LEU A 28 10.39 20.43 19.09
C LEU A 28 10.91 19.13 19.70
N ARG A 29 11.64 19.21 20.81
CA ARG A 29 12.11 18.02 21.53
C ARG A 29 10.94 17.23 22.14
N GLU A 30 9.98 17.93 22.74
CA GLU A 30 8.81 17.29 23.34
C GLU A 30 7.94 16.60 22.29
N LEU A 31 7.57 17.31 21.22
CA LEU A 31 6.83 16.72 20.09
C LEU A 31 7.63 15.61 19.39
N GLY A 32 8.94 15.81 19.22
CA GLY A 32 9.85 14.81 18.67
C GLY A 32 9.87 13.52 19.48
N SER A 33 9.68 13.60 20.80
CA SER A 33 9.64 12.42 21.68
C SER A 33 8.37 11.56 21.49
N LEU A 34 7.33 12.12 20.86
CA LEU A 34 6.07 11.47 20.54
C LEU A 34 6.09 10.78 19.16
N LEU A 35 7.10 11.04 18.32
CA LEU A 35 7.21 10.44 17.00
C LEU A 35 7.34 8.91 17.11
N PHE A 36 6.64 8.21 16.22
CA PHE A 36 6.58 6.74 16.15
C PHE A 36 6.15 6.08 17.47
N LYS A 37 5.27 6.75 18.22
CA LYS A 37 4.60 6.20 19.38
C LYS A 37 3.11 6.43 19.26
N PHE A 38 2.32 5.46 19.71
CA PHE A 38 0.90 5.68 19.87
C PHE A 38 0.66 6.74 20.94
N ASN A 39 -0.23 7.67 20.65
CA ASN A 39 -0.63 8.72 21.56
C ASN A 39 -2.15 8.68 21.72
N GLU A 40 -2.60 8.38 22.94
CA GLU A 40 -4.02 8.29 23.28
C GLU A 40 -4.78 9.60 23.02
N THR A 41 -4.13 10.76 23.20
CA THR A 41 -4.76 12.06 22.94
C THR A 41 -5.03 12.27 21.45
N PHE A 42 -4.19 11.71 20.58
CA PHE A 42 -4.34 11.82 19.13
C PHE A 42 -5.07 10.63 18.51
N ASP A 43 -5.37 9.58 19.30
CA ASP A 43 -5.90 8.29 18.80
C ASP A 43 -5.06 7.75 17.62
N GLY A 44 -3.74 7.80 17.75
CA GLY A 44 -2.86 7.48 16.63
C GLY A 44 -1.37 7.57 16.91
N VAL A 45 -0.59 7.02 15.98
CA VAL A 45 0.86 7.12 15.95
C VAL A 45 1.28 8.41 15.25
N LEU A 46 1.99 9.29 15.95
CA LEU A 46 2.49 10.53 15.34
C LEU A 46 3.67 10.23 14.42
N LEU A 47 3.52 10.52 13.12
CA LEU A 47 4.57 10.30 12.11
C LEU A 47 5.35 11.57 11.79
N ALA A 48 4.67 12.71 11.77
CA ALA A 48 5.26 14.00 11.51
C ALA A 48 4.40 15.09 12.13
N TYR A 49 5.00 16.24 12.38
CA TYR A 49 4.28 17.43 12.85
C TYR A 49 4.87 18.68 12.22
N ASP A 50 4.02 19.68 12.04
CA ASP A 50 4.38 21.08 11.80
C ASP A 50 3.73 21.92 12.90
N VAL A 51 4.47 22.82 13.54
CA VAL A 51 4.01 23.50 14.76
C VAL A 51 4.29 25.00 14.71
N ASN A 52 3.27 25.76 15.09
CA ASN A 52 3.31 27.20 15.24
C ASN A 52 3.02 27.59 16.70
N ILE A 53 3.93 28.36 17.30
CA ILE A 53 3.76 28.89 18.66
C ILE A 53 2.88 30.13 18.58
N LEU A 54 1.71 30.10 19.23
CA LEU A 54 0.77 31.22 19.17
C LEU A 54 1.07 32.28 20.23
N ASP A 55 1.51 31.83 21.41
CA ASP A 55 1.71 32.72 22.55
C ASP A 55 3.08 33.40 22.52
N LYS A 56 3.09 34.73 22.61
CA LYS A 56 4.30 35.53 22.84
C LYS A 56 4.72 35.60 24.32
N GLN A 57 3.79 35.26 25.22
CA GLN A 57 3.99 35.24 26.67
C GLN A 57 3.35 33.98 27.23
N ALA A 58 4.10 33.24 28.05
CA ALA A 58 3.61 32.00 28.65
C ALA A 58 2.81 32.26 29.93
N LYS A 59 1.80 31.43 30.20
CA LYS A 59 1.07 31.47 31.47
C LYS A 59 1.76 30.56 32.47
N ILE A 60 2.20 31.11 33.61
CA ILE A 60 2.77 30.31 34.69
C ILE A 60 1.63 29.64 35.45
N LEU A 61 1.71 28.31 35.58
CA LEU A 61 0.82 27.57 36.45
C LEU A 61 1.30 27.72 37.90
N SER A 62 0.43 28.26 38.75
CA SER A 62 0.64 28.38 40.19
C SER A 62 0.58 26.99 40.85
N GLY A 63 1.68 26.54 41.46
CA GLY A 63 1.78 25.23 42.12
C GLY A 63 3.17 24.97 42.67
N VAL A 64 3.38 23.79 43.31
CA VAL A 64 4.66 23.42 43.96
C VAL A 64 5.83 23.38 42.97
N HIS A 65 5.56 22.95 41.73
CA HIS A 65 6.52 22.99 40.63
C HIS A 65 5.97 23.92 39.54
N PRO A 66 6.44 25.17 39.41
CA PRO A 66 5.89 26.07 38.42
C PRO A 66 6.27 25.56 37.03
N TYR A 67 5.27 25.28 36.19
CA TYR A 67 5.45 25.09 34.75
C TYR A 67 4.87 26.31 34.03
N PHE A 68 5.37 26.60 32.83
CA PHE A 68 4.76 27.60 31.98
C PHE A 68 4.07 26.92 30.79
N GLY A 69 2.79 27.27 30.60
CA GLY A 69 1.95 26.77 29.51
C GLY A 69 2.04 27.66 28.28
N LEU A 70 2.13 27.03 27.11
CA LEU A 70 2.13 27.67 25.81
C LEU A 70 1.07 27.04 24.91
N ARG A 71 0.28 27.87 24.24
CA ARG A 71 -0.63 27.43 23.19
C ARG A 71 0.09 27.30 21.87
N LEU A 72 -0.12 26.15 21.24
CA LEU A 72 0.45 25.79 19.96
C LEU A 72 -0.68 25.45 18.99
N LYS A 73 -0.49 25.78 17.72
CA LYS A 73 -1.27 25.20 16.62
C LYS A 73 -0.37 24.27 15.84
N ALA A 74 -0.79 23.02 15.66
CA ALA A 74 0.00 22.02 14.97
C ALA A 74 -0.80 21.30 13.89
N ASN A 75 -0.13 20.96 12.80
CA ASN A 75 -0.63 20.02 11.80
C ASN A 75 0.09 18.70 12.08
N LEU A 76 -0.67 17.64 12.34
CA LEU A 76 -0.14 16.33 12.71
C LEU A 76 -0.41 15.33 11.58
N LEU A 77 0.61 14.57 11.18
CA LEU A 77 0.44 13.39 10.34
C LEU A 77 0.35 12.18 11.26
N LEU A 78 -0.80 11.51 11.25
CA LEU A 78 -1.11 10.38 12.13
C LEU A 78 -1.26 9.09 11.33
N PHE A 79 -0.81 7.99 11.92
CA PHE A 79 -1.11 6.63 11.51
C PHE A 79 -1.98 5.94 12.56
N SER A 80 -3.23 5.66 12.20
CA SER A 80 -4.28 5.12 13.08
C SER A 80 -5.01 3.98 12.37
N PRO A 81 -4.38 2.80 12.24
CA PRO A 81 -4.99 1.65 11.58
C PRO A 81 -6.17 1.14 12.41
N LYS A 82 -7.35 1.04 11.78
CA LYS A 82 -8.58 0.51 12.41
C LYS A 82 -8.97 -0.80 11.73
N PRO A 83 -9.73 -1.68 12.42
CA PRO A 83 -10.28 -2.87 11.79
C PRO A 83 -10.96 -2.55 10.45
N ASP A 84 -10.85 -3.49 9.51
CA ASP A 84 -11.38 -3.43 8.15
C ASP A 84 -10.74 -2.38 7.22
N MET A 85 -9.72 -1.64 7.68
CA MET A 85 -8.94 -0.78 6.79
C MET A 85 -7.98 -1.57 5.90
N LEU A 86 -7.79 -1.09 4.67
CA LEU A 86 -6.82 -1.61 3.71
C LEU A 86 -5.46 -0.94 3.85
N LEU A 87 -4.48 -1.72 4.29
CA LEU A 87 -3.09 -1.30 4.38
C LEU A 87 -2.24 -1.98 3.33
N GLU A 88 -1.13 -1.33 3.01
CA GLU A 88 -0.13 -1.85 2.09
C GLU A 88 1.21 -1.95 2.80
N GLY A 89 1.93 -3.03 2.54
CA GLY A 89 3.23 -3.24 3.15
C GLY A 89 4.10 -4.20 2.37
N LYS A 90 5.38 -4.21 2.72
CA LYS A 90 6.39 -5.06 2.09
C LYS A 90 6.56 -6.34 2.87
N VAL A 91 6.44 -7.49 2.21
CA VAL A 91 6.74 -8.78 2.82
C VAL A 91 8.24 -8.85 3.14
N VAL A 92 8.55 -9.15 4.39
CA VAL A 92 9.94 -9.27 4.87
C VAL A 92 10.33 -10.69 5.24
N LYS A 93 9.35 -11.51 5.63
CA LYS A 93 9.55 -12.92 5.97
C LYS A 93 8.30 -13.71 5.65
N LEU A 94 8.51 -14.97 5.26
CA LEU A 94 7.45 -15.95 5.05
C LEU A 94 7.70 -17.15 5.95
N SER A 95 6.62 -17.87 6.22
CA SER A 95 6.65 -19.22 6.76
C SER A 95 5.43 -19.97 6.21
N GLN A 96 5.34 -21.27 6.47
CA GLN A 96 4.14 -22.02 6.12
C GLN A 96 2.88 -21.49 6.84
N GLU A 97 3.04 -20.96 8.05
CA GLU A 97 1.95 -20.55 8.94
C GLU A 97 1.68 -19.03 8.93
N SER A 98 2.56 -18.23 8.32
CA SER A 98 2.45 -16.78 8.40
C SER A 98 3.15 -16.02 7.27
N ILE A 99 2.66 -14.80 7.02
CA ILE A 99 3.31 -13.77 6.21
C ILE A 99 3.63 -12.60 7.15
N HIS A 100 4.90 -12.20 7.19
CA HIS A 100 5.36 -11.04 7.95
C HIS A 100 5.62 -9.86 7.02
N VAL A 101 5.09 -8.70 7.38
CA VAL A 101 5.02 -7.51 6.53
C VAL A 101 5.50 -6.30 7.33
N ILE A 102 6.19 -5.36 6.68
CA ILE A 102 6.46 -4.04 7.25
C ILE A 102 5.60 -3.00 6.51
N VAL A 103 4.85 -2.21 7.29
CA VAL A 103 4.00 -1.11 6.84
C VAL A 103 4.70 0.21 7.17
N LEU A 104 4.79 1.10 6.18
CA LEU A 104 5.43 2.43 6.29
C LEU A 104 6.88 2.45 6.82
N GLY A 105 7.53 1.29 6.91
CA GLY A 105 8.91 1.15 7.37
C GLY A 105 9.08 1.00 8.89
N PHE A 106 8.03 1.14 9.69
CA PHE A 106 8.15 1.09 11.16
C PHE A 106 7.18 0.11 11.84
N SER A 107 5.98 -0.11 11.29
CA SER A 107 4.97 -0.99 11.89
C SER A 107 5.06 -2.39 11.29
N SER A 108 5.12 -3.40 12.15
CA SER A 108 5.13 -4.80 11.73
C SER A 108 3.70 -5.31 11.63
N ALA A 109 3.42 -6.14 10.63
CA ALA A 109 2.16 -6.85 10.51
C ALA A 109 2.39 -8.35 10.31
N ILE A 110 1.48 -9.16 10.88
CA ILE A 110 1.43 -10.60 10.66
C ILE A 110 0.09 -11.00 10.06
N ILE A 111 0.13 -11.88 9.07
CA ILE A 111 -1.05 -12.53 8.51
C ILE A 111 -0.85 -14.03 8.69
N THR A 112 -1.60 -14.63 9.61
CA THR A 112 -1.55 -16.07 9.92
C THR A 112 -2.28 -16.89 8.86
N ALA A 113 -1.97 -18.18 8.73
CA ALA A 113 -2.53 -19.07 7.71
C ALA A 113 -4.07 -19.13 7.70
N GLU A 114 -4.70 -19.06 8.89
CA GLU A 114 -6.16 -18.94 9.06
C GLU A 114 -6.76 -17.68 8.43
N ASN A 115 -5.96 -16.62 8.28
CA ASN A 115 -6.34 -15.35 7.69
C ASN A 115 -5.82 -15.20 6.25
N ILE A 116 -5.43 -16.30 5.61
CA ILE A 116 -5.03 -16.37 4.20
C ILE A 116 -6.09 -17.17 3.43
N ARG A 117 -6.48 -16.69 2.23
CA ARG A 117 -7.46 -17.41 1.40
C ARG A 117 -6.94 -18.79 1.00
N GLY A 118 -7.84 -19.78 0.99
CA GLY A 118 -7.49 -21.18 0.78
C GLY A 118 -6.86 -21.50 -0.58
N GLU A 119 -7.03 -20.65 -1.60
CA GLU A 119 -6.38 -20.82 -2.90
C GLU A 119 -4.89 -20.51 -2.87
N PHE A 120 -4.40 -19.68 -1.94
CA PHE A 120 -2.97 -19.50 -1.75
C PHE A 120 -2.37 -20.72 -1.08
N LYS A 121 -1.39 -21.33 -1.73
CA LYS A 121 -0.60 -22.41 -1.14
C LYS A 121 0.84 -21.98 -0.97
N TYR A 122 1.34 -22.29 0.22
CA TYR A 122 2.77 -22.24 0.51
C TYR A 122 3.51 -23.24 -0.37
N ARG A 123 4.61 -22.80 -0.98
CA ARG A 123 5.50 -23.59 -1.82
C ARG A 123 6.94 -23.14 -1.58
N THR A 124 7.85 -24.08 -1.71
CA THR A 124 9.28 -23.78 -1.79
C THR A 124 9.72 -24.06 -3.23
N LYS A 125 10.23 -23.04 -3.93
CA LYS A 125 10.74 -23.17 -5.30
C LYS A 125 12.13 -22.53 -5.35
N ASP A 126 13.12 -23.26 -5.87
CA ASP A 126 14.49 -22.76 -6.01
C ASP A 126 15.09 -22.21 -4.70
N LYS A 127 14.73 -22.83 -3.56
CA LYS A 127 15.05 -22.37 -2.19
C LYS A 127 14.40 -21.04 -1.77
N GLU A 128 13.51 -20.47 -2.58
CA GLU A 128 12.65 -19.35 -2.20
C GLU A 128 11.30 -19.86 -1.67
N GLU A 129 10.88 -19.30 -0.54
CA GLU A 129 9.55 -19.50 0.04
C GLU A 129 8.55 -18.54 -0.62
N LEU A 130 7.38 -19.05 -1.00
CA LEU A 130 6.34 -18.24 -1.62
C LEU A 130 4.94 -18.79 -1.37
N PHE A 131 3.96 -17.90 -1.36
CA PHE A 131 2.55 -18.23 -1.50
C PHE A 131 2.11 -17.98 -2.95
N ALA A 132 1.55 -18.99 -3.60
CA ALA A 132 1.01 -18.87 -4.95
C ALA A 132 -0.48 -19.24 -4.97
N SER A 133 -1.30 -18.41 -5.61
CA SER A 133 -2.70 -18.74 -5.84
C SER A 133 -2.83 -19.91 -6.82
N LYS A 134 -3.66 -20.90 -6.47
CA LYS A 134 -4.08 -21.98 -7.36
C LYS A 134 -4.95 -21.47 -8.51
N SER A 135 -5.83 -20.51 -8.22
CA SER A 135 -6.77 -19.92 -9.18
C SER A 135 -6.05 -19.01 -10.16
N HIS A 136 -5.07 -18.22 -9.69
CA HIS A 136 -4.33 -17.27 -10.51
C HIS A 136 -2.82 -17.50 -10.38
N LYS A 137 -2.23 -18.25 -11.34
CA LYS A 137 -0.79 -18.63 -11.31
C LYS A 137 0.19 -17.46 -11.23
N ARG A 138 -0.22 -16.25 -11.64
CA ARG A 138 0.58 -15.02 -11.59
C ARG A 138 0.42 -14.25 -10.27
N HIS A 139 -0.53 -14.63 -9.41
CA HIS A 139 -0.71 -14.04 -8.08
C HIS A 139 0.21 -14.75 -7.09
N VAL A 140 1.41 -14.19 -6.95
CA VAL A 140 2.47 -14.75 -6.12
C VAL A 140 2.88 -13.72 -5.07
N ILE A 141 3.04 -14.20 -3.83
CA ILE A 141 3.54 -13.44 -2.70
C ILE A 141 4.85 -14.10 -2.25
N LYS A 142 5.95 -13.36 -2.41
CA LYS A 142 7.28 -13.75 -1.93
C LYS A 142 7.93 -12.61 -1.15
N VAL A 143 9.03 -12.87 -0.45
CA VAL A 143 9.80 -11.81 0.23
C VAL A 143 10.12 -10.67 -0.75
N GLY A 144 9.92 -9.43 -0.30
CA GLY A 144 10.07 -8.21 -1.08
C GLY A 144 8.81 -7.80 -1.87
N THR A 145 7.77 -8.63 -1.93
CA THR A 145 6.51 -8.28 -2.59
C THR A 145 5.76 -7.23 -1.78
N MET A 146 5.23 -6.21 -2.45
CA MET A 146 4.25 -5.30 -1.86
C MET A 146 2.88 -5.95 -1.90
N ILE A 147 2.22 -6.05 -0.75
CA ILE A 147 0.89 -6.64 -0.63
C ILE A 147 -0.08 -5.64 0.00
N ARG A 148 -1.36 -5.74 -0.39
CA ARG A 148 -2.50 -5.08 0.24
C ARG A 148 -3.21 -6.10 1.12
N PHE A 149 -3.56 -5.74 2.35
CA PHE A 149 -4.24 -6.61 3.31
C PHE A 149 -5.22 -5.81 4.18
N LEU A 150 -6.20 -6.49 4.76
CA LEU A 150 -7.15 -5.89 5.70
C LEU A 150 -6.61 -5.95 7.12
N VAL A 151 -6.81 -4.90 7.90
CA VAL A 151 -6.53 -4.88 9.34
C VAL A 151 -7.62 -5.66 10.09
N LYS A 152 -7.22 -6.58 10.96
CA LYS A 152 -8.12 -7.20 11.95
C LYS A 152 -8.02 -6.51 13.30
N SER A 153 -6.80 -6.23 13.74
CA SER A 153 -6.52 -5.52 14.99
C SER A 153 -5.15 -4.84 14.94
N PHE A 154 -4.96 -3.89 15.84
CA PHE A 154 -3.72 -3.15 16.02
C PHE A 154 -3.35 -3.16 17.50
N ASP A 155 -2.12 -3.52 17.79
CA ASP A 155 -1.51 -3.42 19.11
C ASP A 155 -0.78 -2.07 19.19
N GLU A 156 -1.30 -1.18 20.03
CA GLU A 156 -0.84 0.19 20.20
C GLU A 156 0.50 0.29 20.94
N GLU A 157 0.85 -0.70 21.75
CA GLU A 157 2.08 -0.69 22.56
C GLU A 157 3.30 -1.05 21.71
N ILE A 158 3.19 -2.12 20.93
CA ILE A 158 4.28 -2.61 20.07
C ILE A 158 4.12 -2.23 18.60
N LEU A 159 3.08 -1.45 18.26
CA LEU A 159 2.75 -0.99 16.91
C LEU A 159 2.62 -2.14 15.92
N HIS A 160 1.98 -3.22 16.35
CA HIS A 160 1.90 -4.47 15.61
C HIS A 160 0.50 -4.72 15.08
N ILE A 161 0.38 -5.05 13.80
CA ILE A 161 -0.90 -5.23 13.11
C ILE A 161 -1.18 -6.72 12.89
N ILE A 162 -2.38 -7.17 13.23
CA ILE A 162 -2.89 -8.46 12.75
C ILE A 162 -3.67 -8.21 11.47
N GLY A 163 -3.22 -8.83 10.38
CA GLY A 163 -3.77 -8.65 9.04
C GLY A 163 -4.55 -9.85 8.51
N SER A 164 -5.29 -9.64 7.43
CA SER A 164 -6.03 -10.65 6.69
C SER A 164 -5.93 -10.46 5.18
N LEU A 165 -5.81 -11.59 4.48
CA LEU A 165 -5.91 -11.67 3.03
C LEU A 165 -7.23 -12.31 2.57
N ILE A 166 -8.19 -12.56 3.46
CA ILE A 166 -9.44 -13.29 3.15
C ILE A 166 -10.27 -12.61 2.06
N SER A 167 -10.32 -11.27 2.02
CA SER A 167 -11.11 -10.55 1.01
C SER A 167 -10.44 -10.58 -0.37
N ALA A 168 -11.21 -10.72 -1.45
CA ALA A 168 -10.72 -10.84 -2.84
C ALA A 168 -9.79 -9.70 -3.29
N HIS A 169 -9.98 -8.47 -2.79
CA HIS A 169 -9.19 -7.28 -3.14
C HIS A 169 -7.84 -7.18 -2.37
N THR A 170 -7.34 -8.29 -1.83
CA THR A 170 -6.08 -8.35 -1.07
C THR A 170 -5.08 -9.32 -1.70
N GLY A 171 -3.80 -9.18 -1.36
CA GLY A 171 -2.68 -9.95 -1.89
C GLY A 171 -1.65 -9.07 -2.59
N SER A 172 -0.90 -9.62 -3.55
CA SER A 172 0.10 -8.85 -4.32
C SER A 172 -0.53 -7.67 -5.06
N ILE A 173 -0.06 -6.46 -4.77
CA ILE A 173 -0.56 -5.20 -5.38
C ILE A 173 -0.38 -5.23 -6.90
N ARG A 174 0.81 -5.62 -7.37
CA ARG A 174 1.11 -5.76 -8.80
C ARG A 174 0.15 -6.68 -9.55
N TRP A 175 -0.43 -7.67 -8.87
CA TRP A 175 -1.42 -8.53 -9.48
C TRP A 175 -2.80 -7.88 -9.46
N LEU A 176 -3.19 -7.30 -8.31
CA LEU A 176 -4.47 -6.61 -8.12
C LEU A 176 -4.65 -5.47 -9.13
N ASP A 177 -3.67 -4.59 -9.27
CA ASP A 177 -3.76 -3.43 -10.16
C ASP A 177 -4.01 -3.82 -11.63
N ARG A 178 -3.44 -4.94 -12.08
CA ARG A 178 -3.66 -5.44 -13.46
C ARG A 178 -5.03 -6.07 -13.67
N HIS A 179 -5.61 -6.69 -12.65
CA HIS A 179 -6.89 -7.40 -12.78
C HIS A 179 -8.08 -6.49 -12.45
N LEU A 180 -7.84 -5.34 -11.81
CA LEU A 180 -8.85 -4.28 -11.68
C LEU A 180 -9.15 -3.60 -13.03
N GLU A 181 -8.18 -3.52 -13.93
CA GLU A 181 -8.37 -2.94 -15.27
C GLU A 181 -9.11 -3.90 -16.23
N GLU A 182 -8.85 -5.20 -16.17
CA GLU A 182 -9.48 -6.20 -17.04
C GLU A 182 -11.00 -6.35 -16.80
N ASP A 183 -11.46 -6.22 -15.54
CA ASP A 183 -12.91 -6.20 -15.23
C ASP A 183 -13.61 -4.95 -15.81
N SER A 184 -12.88 -3.86 -16.05
CA SER A 184 -13.42 -2.63 -16.66
C SER A 184 -13.44 -2.66 -18.20
N GLU A 185 -12.61 -3.49 -18.82
CA GLU A 185 -12.57 -3.65 -20.28
C GLU A 185 -13.67 -4.59 -20.81
N PHE A 186 -14.18 -5.50 -19.98
CA PHE A 186 -15.28 -6.38 -20.36
C PHE A 186 -16.57 -5.61 -20.70
N ASP A 187 -16.82 -4.46 -20.06
CA ASP A 187 -17.99 -3.62 -20.33
C ASP A 187 -17.93 -2.84 -21.66
N ARG A 188 -16.73 -2.66 -22.25
CA ARG A 188 -16.59 -1.99 -23.56
C ARG A 188 -16.70 -2.94 -24.76
N SER A 189 -16.60 -4.24 -24.53
CA SER A 189 -16.61 -5.24 -25.60
C SER A 189 -18.02 -5.64 -26.07
N SER A 190 -19.06 -5.28 -25.31
CA SER A 190 -20.47 -5.59 -25.61
C SER A 190 -21.09 -4.68 -26.69
N MET A 191 -20.38 -3.65 -27.17
CA MET A 191 -20.92 -2.62 -28.07
C MET A 191 -20.38 -2.68 -29.51
N LYS A 192 -19.79 -3.81 -29.94
CA LYS A 192 -19.20 -3.95 -31.28
C LYS A 192 -19.62 -5.23 -32.05
N SER A 193 -20.88 -5.66 -31.91
CA SER A 193 -21.42 -6.77 -32.72
C SER A 193 -22.87 -6.57 -33.20
N ARG A 194 -23.24 -5.34 -33.56
CA ARG A 194 -24.45 -5.08 -34.36
C ARG A 194 -24.10 -4.11 -35.47
N ASP A 195 -23.73 -4.65 -36.61
CA ASP A 195 -23.95 -4.06 -37.94
C ASP A 195 -23.40 -5.02 -39.00
N ARG A 196 -24.23 -6.01 -39.38
CA ARG A 196 -24.12 -6.72 -40.66
C ARG A 196 -25.46 -7.40 -40.99
N GLU A 197 -26.39 -6.61 -41.51
CA GLU A 197 -27.49 -7.04 -42.38
C GLU A 197 -27.39 -6.16 -43.65
N TRP A 198 -26.97 -6.72 -44.78
CA TRP A 198 -27.77 -7.34 -45.86
C TRP A 198 -28.35 -6.35 -46.89
N LEU A 199 -27.83 -6.40 -48.13
CA LEU A 199 -28.43 -6.05 -49.44
C LEU A 199 -27.37 -6.47 -50.49
N GLY A 200 -27.52 -7.56 -51.27
CA GLY A 200 -28.39 -7.71 -52.47
C GLY A 200 -27.74 -6.98 -53.66
N ASP A 201 -27.52 -7.49 -54.88
CA ASP A 201 -27.98 -8.65 -55.66
C ASP A 201 -27.10 -8.72 -56.97
N LYS A 202 -26.88 -9.94 -57.52
CA LYS A 202 -26.61 -10.35 -58.94
C LYS A 202 -25.49 -9.64 -59.78
N THR A 203 -24.68 -10.30 -60.64
CA THR A 203 -24.95 -11.32 -61.68
C THR A 203 -23.63 -11.79 -62.39
N VAL A 204 -23.61 -13.05 -62.88
CA VAL A 204 -22.99 -13.59 -64.13
C VAL A 204 -21.48 -13.94 -64.18
N ASP A 205 -21.24 -15.26 -64.05
CA ASP A 205 -20.67 -16.21 -65.04
C ASP A 205 -19.16 -16.34 -65.40
N GLU A 206 -18.82 -17.62 -65.60
CA GLU A 206 -17.70 -18.26 -66.33
C GLU A 206 -16.21 -18.00 -66.00
N GLY A 207 -15.59 -19.04 -65.41
CA GLY A 207 -14.39 -19.73 -65.92
C GLY A 207 -13.08 -18.96 -66.18
N ALA A 208 -12.04 -19.25 -65.37
CA ALA A 208 -10.64 -19.54 -65.77
C ALA A 208 -9.62 -19.22 -64.65
N THR A 209 -8.80 -20.20 -64.25
CA THR A 209 -7.40 -20.00 -63.82
C THR A 209 -6.52 -19.74 -65.06
N PRO A 210 -5.25 -19.22 -65.00
CA PRO A 210 -4.26 -19.28 -63.91
C PRO A 210 -3.29 -18.06 -63.79
N MET A 211 -2.18 -18.26 -63.06
CA MET A 211 -0.87 -17.55 -63.04
C MET A 211 -0.74 -16.33 -62.11
N SER A 212 0.03 -16.44 -61.01
CA SER A 212 1.50 -16.51 -60.89
C SER A 212 2.15 -15.12 -60.96
N TYR A 213 2.71 -14.67 -59.83
CA TYR A 213 4.06 -14.10 -59.79
C TYR A 213 4.73 -14.49 -58.47
N ASP A 214 5.74 -15.35 -58.62
CA ASP A 214 6.84 -15.56 -57.67
C ASP A 214 7.54 -14.24 -57.32
N ASN A 215 8.00 -14.13 -56.08
CA ASN A 215 9.38 -13.69 -55.83
C ASN A 215 9.82 -14.13 -54.42
N HIS A 216 10.56 -15.24 -54.42
CA HIS A 216 11.44 -15.66 -53.34
C HIS A 216 12.67 -14.73 -53.24
N ILE A 217 12.98 -14.24 -52.04
CA ILE A 217 14.38 -14.01 -51.63
C ILE A 217 14.58 -14.58 -50.22
N LYS A 218 15.41 -15.62 -50.14
CA LYS A 218 15.95 -16.25 -48.93
C LYS A 218 17.39 -15.77 -48.69
N MET A 219 17.84 -16.02 -47.45
CA MET A 219 19.22 -16.06 -46.92
C MET A 219 19.71 -14.74 -46.28
N SER A 220 20.39 -14.72 -45.14
CA SER A 220 21.29 -15.73 -44.55
C SER A 220 21.49 -15.55 -43.03
N LYS A 221 21.81 -16.65 -42.34
CA LYS A 221 22.37 -16.70 -40.98
C LYS A 221 23.86 -16.33 -40.99
N LYS A 222 24.36 -15.63 -39.96
CA LYS A 222 25.76 -15.73 -39.52
C LYS A 222 25.90 -15.71 -38.00
N ARG A 223 26.86 -16.50 -37.52
CA ARG A 223 27.08 -17.01 -36.15
C ARG A 223 27.92 -16.06 -35.27
N ARG A 224 27.86 -16.35 -33.96
CA ARG A 224 28.79 -15.99 -32.85
C ARG A 224 30.28 -15.97 -33.25
N ILE A 225 31.07 -15.13 -32.56
CA ILE A 225 32.35 -15.44 -31.91
C ILE A 225 32.58 -14.44 -30.75
N THR A 226 33.14 -14.99 -29.67
CA THR A 226 33.69 -14.44 -28.42
C THR A 226 34.94 -13.57 -28.62
N GLU A 227 35.14 -12.64 -27.69
CA GLU A 227 36.44 -12.31 -27.09
C GLU A 227 36.24 -12.09 -25.59
#